data_AF-A0A4P9W1D3-F1
#
_entry.id   AF-A0A4P9W1D3-F1
#
_cell.length_a   1.000
_cell.length_b   1.000
_cell.length_c   1.000
_cell.angle_alpha   90.00
_cell.angle_beta   90.00
_cell.angle_gamma   90.00
#
_symmetry.space_group_name_H-M   'P 1'
#
loop_
_entity.id
_entity.type
_entity.pdbx_description
1 polymer ?
#
loop_
_entity_poly.entity_id
_entity_poly.type
_entity_poly.pdbx_seq_one_letter_code
_entity_poly.pdbx_strand_id
1 'polypeptide(L)'
;NVLFIDTDAVPALESRPGSLVQNEVEVELVFQTIETLIASGVDEAALGIISPYRSQLRLIETRFKHRPGIEILTVDRFQGRDKDCVVASLVRSNGKQKIGELLRDWRRINVAFTRAKRKLIVI
;
A
#
# COMPACT_ATOMS: atom_id res chain seq x y z
N ASN A 1 -14.16 8.19 4.29
CA ASN A 1 -13.63 9.00 3.16
C ASN A 1 -12.55 8.16 2.47
N VAL A 2 -12.76 7.77 1.20
CA VAL A 2 -11.89 6.84 0.45
C VAL A 2 -11.42 7.54 -0.82
N LEU A 3 -10.14 7.44 -1.14
CA LEU A 3 -9.54 7.94 -2.38
C LEU A 3 -8.87 6.79 -3.12
N PHE A 4 -9.14 6.68 -4.42
CA PHE A 4 -8.44 5.76 -5.33
C PHE A 4 -7.55 6.60 -6.26
N ILE A 5 -6.25 6.29 -6.27
CA ILE A 5 -5.26 6.90 -7.16
C ILE A 5 -5.05 5.92 -8.31
N ASP A 6 -5.75 6.15 -9.41
CA ASP A 6 -5.60 5.35 -10.62
C ASP A 6 -4.22 5.54 -11.24
N THR A 7 -3.54 4.43 -11.53
CA THR A 7 -2.19 4.42 -12.10
C THR A 7 -2.17 4.11 -13.59
N ASP A 8 -3.31 3.91 -14.25
CA ASP A 8 -3.38 3.57 -15.68
C ASP A 8 -2.76 4.64 -16.60
N ALA A 9 -2.80 5.91 -16.19
CA ALA A 9 -2.23 7.02 -16.96
C ALA A 9 -0.71 7.20 -16.77
N VAL A 10 -0.08 6.42 -15.87
CA VAL A 10 1.36 6.46 -15.61
C VAL A 10 1.98 5.08 -15.85
N PRO A 11 3.28 4.98 -16.18
CA PRO A 11 3.92 3.70 -16.46
C PRO A 11 4.21 2.89 -15.18
N ALA A 12 3.20 2.69 -14.32
CA ALA A 12 3.30 1.97 -13.07
C ALA A 12 3.20 0.45 -13.26
N LEU A 13 4.05 -0.11 -14.12
CA LEU A 13 4.02 -1.54 -14.44
C LEU A 13 4.66 -2.38 -13.32
N GLU A 14 4.09 -3.57 -13.07
CA GLU A 14 4.68 -4.54 -12.16
C GLU A 14 6.01 -5.08 -12.72
N SER A 15 6.99 -5.25 -11.85
CA SER A 15 8.24 -5.96 -12.14
C SER A 15 8.27 -7.33 -11.43
N ARG A 16 9.05 -8.25 -12.00
CA ARG A 16 9.16 -9.64 -11.53
C ARG A 16 10.61 -10.12 -11.40
N PRO A 17 11.35 -9.68 -10.38
CA PRO A 17 12.66 -10.27 -10.08
C PRO A 17 12.46 -11.71 -9.57
N GLY A 18 12.69 -12.68 -10.46
CA GLY A 18 12.39 -14.09 -10.20
C GLY A 18 10.88 -14.34 -10.12
N SER A 19 10.42 -14.90 -9.00
CA SER A 19 9.00 -15.18 -8.74
C SER A 19 8.29 -14.09 -7.94
N LEU A 20 9.00 -13.04 -7.53
CA LEU A 20 8.45 -11.93 -6.75
C LEU A 20 7.62 -10.99 -7.64
N VAL A 21 6.71 -10.24 -7.03
CA VAL A 21 5.90 -9.22 -7.70
C VAL A 21 6.04 -7.93 -6.91
N GLN A 22 6.41 -6.85 -7.58
CA GLN A 22 6.62 -5.54 -6.97
C GLN A 22 6.40 -4.42 -7.99
N ASN A 23 6.16 -3.20 -7.52
CA ASN A 23 5.88 -2.03 -8.36
C ASN A 23 6.57 -0.81 -7.76
N GLU A 24 7.72 -0.44 -8.33
CA GLU A 24 8.55 0.68 -7.86
C GLU A 24 7.83 2.03 -8.01
N VAL A 25 7.00 2.20 -9.04
CA VAL A 25 6.23 3.44 -9.24
C VAL A 25 5.20 3.59 -8.13
N GLU A 26 4.49 2.52 -7.77
CA GLU A 26 3.60 2.55 -6.60
C GLU A 26 4.37 2.83 -5.30
N VAL A 27 5.61 2.35 -5.13
CA VAL A 27 6.42 2.70 -3.95
C VAL A 27 6.62 4.22 -3.85
N GLU A 28 6.94 4.88 -4.97
CA GLU A 28 7.11 6.33 -4.98
C GLU A 28 5.77 7.07 -4.78
N LEU A 29 4.67 6.58 -5.33
CA LEU A 29 3.34 7.16 -5.08
C LEU A 29 2.92 7.02 -3.61
N VAL A 30 3.18 5.86 -2.98
CA VAL A 30 2.99 5.66 -1.54
C VAL A 30 3.86 6.64 -0.76
N PHE A 31 5.14 6.80 -1.13
CA PHE A 31 6.04 7.75 -0.50
C PHE A 31 5.51 9.18 -0.54
N GLN A 32 5.19 9.68 -1.73
CA GLN A 32 4.66 11.03 -1.91
C GLN A 32 3.36 11.24 -1.13
N THR A 33 2.48 10.25 -1.14
CA THR A 33 1.20 10.30 -0.42
C THR A 33 1.41 10.42 1.08
N ILE A 34 2.29 9.59 1.65
CA ILE A 34 2.57 9.57 3.08
C ILE A 34 3.26 10.86 3.52
N GLU A 35 4.29 11.31 2.80
CA GLU A 35 4.97 12.58 3.14
C GLU A 35 4.02 13.76 3.05
N THR A 36 3.06 13.75 2.11
CA THR A 36 2.01 14.78 2.03
C THR A 36 1.09 14.76 3.25
N LEU A 37 0.69 13.56 3.73
CA LEU A 37 -0.11 13.43 4.95
C LEU A 37 0.65 13.95 6.18
N ILE A 38 1.94 13.62 6.29
CA ILE A 38 2.81 14.09 7.38
C ILE A 38 2.97 15.61 7.31
N ALA A 39 3.25 16.17 6.13
CA ALA A 39 3.34 17.61 5.91
C ALA A 39 2.02 18.34 6.22
N SER A 40 0.89 17.64 6.13
CA SER A 40 -0.44 18.14 6.51
C SER A 40 -0.75 17.98 8.01
N GLY A 41 0.20 17.49 8.81
CA GLY A 41 0.10 17.38 10.27
C GLY A 41 -0.36 16.02 10.80
N VAL A 42 -0.34 14.95 9.98
CA VAL A 42 -0.67 13.59 10.46
C VAL A 42 0.57 12.94 11.08
N ASP A 43 0.45 12.50 12.34
CA ASP A 43 1.52 11.77 13.03
C ASP A 43 1.86 10.43 12.35
N GLU A 44 3.14 10.07 12.33
CA GLU A 44 3.60 8.78 11.79
C GLU A 44 2.89 7.59 12.44
N ALA A 45 2.68 7.64 13.75
CA ALA A 45 2.00 6.59 14.50
C ALA A 45 0.53 6.39 14.10
N ALA A 46 -0.09 7.41 13.49
CA ALA A 46 -1.45 7.38 12.99
C ALA A 46 -1.55 6.83 11.56
N LEU A 47 -0.42 6.54 10.91
CA LEU A 47 -0.31 6.05 9.54
C LEU A 47 -0.06 4.54 9.48
N GLY A 48 -0.67 3.90 8.49
CA GLY A 48 -0.39 2.52 8.13
C GLY A 48 -0.25 2.35 6.61
N ILE A 49 0.68 1.49 6.20
CA ILE A 49 0.86 1.08 4.81
C ILE A 49 0.60 -0.41 4.71
N ILE A 50 -0.26 -0.79 3.76
CA ILE A 50 -0.60 -2.19 3.50
C ILE A 50 -0.33 -2.59 2.06
N SER A 51 0.11 -3.82 1.86
CA SER A 51 0.24 -4.42 0.53
C SER A 51 0.08 -5.94 0.61
N PRO A 52 -0.47 -6.60 -0.42
CA PRO A 52 -0.58 -8.07 -0.45
C PRO A 52 0.77 -8.76 -0.72
N TYR A 53 1.77 -8.03 -1.24
CA TYR A 53 3.06 -8.62 -1.64
C TYR A 53 4.17 -8.26 -0.67
N ARG A 54 4.81 -9.28 -0.08
CA ARG A 54 5.95 -9.08 0.83
C ARG A 54 7.16 -8.45 0.15
N SER A 55 7.36 -8.70 -1.14
CA SER A 55 8.38 -8.02 -1.95
C SER A 55 8.13 -6.52 -2.01
N GLN A 56 6.87 -6.09 -2.21
CA GLN A 56 6.51 -4.68 -2.18
C GLN A 56 6.78 -4.06 -0.82
N LEU A 57 6.37 -4.73 0.27
CA LEU A 57 6.62 -4.22 1.62
C LEU A 57 8.12 -4.03 1.90
N ARG A 58 9.00 -4.91 1.41
CA ARG A 58 10.45 -4.73 1.58
C ARG A 58 10.98 -3.47 0.89
N LEU A 59 10.47 -3.13 -0.29
CA LEU A 59 10.82 -1.89 -0.97
C LEU A 59 10.31 -0.67 -0.19
N ILE A 60 9.07 -0.73 0.28
CA ILE A 60 8.45 0.32 1.09
C ILE A 60 9.22 0.50 2.41
N GLU A 61 9.52 -0.58 3.14
CA GLU A 61 10.32 -0.55 4.38
C GLU A 61 11.70 0.08 4.14
N THR A 62 12.35 -0.26 3.02
CA THR A 62 13.63 0.36 2.64
C THR A 62 13.47 1.86 2.40
N ARG A 63 12.41 2.25 1.69
CA ARG A 63 12.10 3.64 1.37
C ARG A 63 11.77 4.48 2.60
N PHE A 64 11.11 3.88 3.60
CA PHE A 64 10.67 4.51 4.84
C PHE A 64 11.55 4.20 6.05
N LYS A 65 12.80 3.74 5.84
CA LYS A 65 13.73 3.43 6.95
C LYS A 65 13.94 4.59 7.94
N HIS A 66 13.75 5.82 7.49
CA HIS A 66 13.87 7.05 8.28
C HIS A 66 12.57 7.44 9.03
N ARG A 67 11.49 6.67 8.88
CA ARG A 67 10.14 6.90 9.43
C ARG A 67 9.66 5.68 10.25
N PRO A 68 10.33 5.34 11.36
CA PRO A 68 10.03 4.12 12.11
C PRO A 68 8.65 4.13 12.80
N GLY A 69 7.97 5.27 12.89
CA GLY A 69 6.63 5.37 13.47
C GLY A 69 5.52 4.83 12.56
N ILE A 70 5.81 4.66 11.27
CA ILE A 70 4.83 4.19 10.28
C ILE A 70 4.74 2.66 10.33
N GLU A 71 3.52 2.16 10.44
CA GLU A 71 3.29 0.72 10.45
C GLU A 71 3.18 0.16 9.03
N ILE A 72 4.07 -0.76 8.65
CA ILE A 72 4.12 -1.35 7.31
C ILE A 72 3.89 -2.86 7.44
N LEU A 73 2.75 -3.35 6.93
CA LEU A 73 2.34 -4.74 7.16
C LEU A 73 1.59 -5.34 5.97
N THR A 74 1.62 -6.67 5.89
CA THR A 74 0.75 -7.40 4.97
C THR A 74 -0.70 -7.31 5.43
N VAL A 75 -1.64 -7.46 4.50
CA VAL A 75 -3.08 -7.55 4.78
C VAL A 75 -3.38 -8.51 5.95
N ASP A 76 -2.78 -9.71 5.95
CA ASP A 76 -3.00 -10.71 7.02
C ASP A 76 -2.50 -10.27 8.40
N ARG A 77 -1.48 -9.40 8.47
CA ARG A 77 -0.85 -8.96 9.73
C ARG A 77 -1.48 -7.69 10.29
N PHE A 78 -2.32 -7.02 9.51
CA PHE A 78 -2.98 -5.77 9.89
C PHE A 78 -4.25 -5.99 10.74
N GLN A 79 -4.59 -7.25 11.03
CA GLN A 79 -5.81 -7.59 11.78
C GLN A 79 -5.73 -7.07 13.23
N GLY A 80 -6.72 -6.27 13.63
CA GLY A 80 -6.82 -5.70 14.98
C GLY A 80 -5.92 -4.47 15.22
N ARG A 81 -5.35 -3.89 14.16
CA ARG A 81 -4.45 -2.74 14.21
C ARG A 81 -5.01 -1.59 13.39
N ASP A 82 -5.90 -0.82 14.00
CA ASP A 82 -6.58 0.26 13.31
C ASP A 82 -5.71 1.53 13.29
N LYS A 83 -5.67 2.23 12.15
CA LYS A 83 -4.95 3.50 11.94
C LYS A 83 -5.90 4.58 11.47
N ASP A 84 -5.58 5.84 11.73
CA ASP A 84 -6.41 6.95 11.27
C ASP A 84 -6.37 7.04 9.75
N CYS A 85 -5.18 6.90 9.17
CA CYS A 85 -4.96 6.92 7.73
C CYS A 85 -4.24 5.65 7.29
N VAL A 86 -4.78 4.96 6.29
CA VAL A 86 -4.17 3.78 5.67
C VAL A 86 -3.94 4.05 4.19
N VAL A 87 -2.73 3.74 3.71
CA VAL A 87 -2.37 3.72 2.29
C VAL A 87 -2.18 2.27 1.85
N ALA A 88 -2.93 1.83 0.84
CA ALA A 88 -2.84 0.49 0.28
C ALA A 88 -2.17 0.54 -1.10
N SER A 89 -1.17 -0.32 -1.33
CA SER A 89 -0.54 -0.54 -2.65
C SER A 89 -0.93 -1.92 -3.17
N LEU A 90 -1.61 -1.95 -4.33
CA LEU A 90 -2.14 -3.16 -4.95
C LEU A 90 -1.15 -3.90 -5.86
N VAL A 91 -0.09 -3.22 -6.31
CA VAL A 91 1.10 -3.74 -7.02
C VAL A 91 0.85 -4.26 -8.43
N ARG A 92 -0.35 -4.76 -8.72
CA ARG A 92 -0.65 -5.53 -9.94
C ARG A 92 -1.01 -4.61 -11.10
N SER A 93 -0.04 -4.43 -12.00
CA SER A 93 -0.24 -3.74 -13.27
C SER A 93 0.50 -4.49 -14.38
N ASN A 94 -0.25 -5.13 -15.28
CA ASN A 94 0.32 -5.94 -16.36
C ASN A 94 -0.62 -6.00 -17.57
N GLY A 95 -0.05 -6.13 -18.77
CA GLY A 95 -0.82 -6.17 -20.02
C GLY A 95 -1.74 -7.39 -20.20
N LYS A 96 -1.71 -8.37 -19.29
CA LYS A 96 -2.62 -9.54 -19.29
C LYS A 96 -3.86 -9.31 -18.39
N GLN A 97 -3.99 -8.13 -17.78
CA GLN A 97 -5.05 -7.78 -16.83
C GLN A 97 -5.21 -8.83 -15.70
N LYS A 98 -4.10 -9.47 -15.31
CA LYS A 98 -4.09 -10.49 -14.27
C LYS A 98 -3.93 -9.85 -12.90
N ILE A 99 -5.02 -9.85 -12.15
CA ILE A 99 -5.10 -9.41 -10.75
C ILE A 99 -4.33 -10.36 -9.81
N GLY A 100 -4.14 -11.63 -10.18
CA GLY A 100 -3.47 -12.64 -9.35
C GLY A 100 -4.39 -13.20 -8.24
N GLU A 101 -4.02 -14.33 -7.64
CA GLU A 101 -4.89 -15.04 -6.68
C GLU A 101 -5.01 -14.32 -5.33
N LEU A 102 -3.96 -13.64 -4.89
CA LEU A 102 -3.94 -12.91 -3.61
C LEU A 102 -4.95 -11.76 -3.57
N LEU A 103 -5.13 -11.06 -4.69
CA LEU A 103 -6.12 -9.99 -4.78
C LEU A 103 -7.55 -10.52 -5.03
N ARG A 104 -7.72 -11.79 -5.38
CA ARG A 104 -9.04 -12.43 -5.49
C ARG A 104 -9.65 -12.76 -4.12
N ASP A 105 -8.85 -12.81 -3.06
CA ASP A 105 -9.36 -12.93 -1.69
C ASP A 105 -9.84 -11.56 -1.19
N TRP A 106 -10.96 -11.12 -1.75
CA TRP A 106 -11.62 -9.85 -1.42
C TRP A 106 -11.97 -9.74 0.07
N ARG A 107 -12.18 -10.87 0.77
CA ARG A 107 -12.45 -10.87 2.20
C ARG A 107 -11.27 -10.33 2.99
N ARG A 108 -10.05 -10.75 2.66
CA ARG A 108 -8.83 -10.25 3.32
C ARG A 108 -8.62 -8.76 3.06
N ILE A 109 -8.82 -8.33 1.81
CA ILE A 109 -8.72 -6.91 1.43
C ILE A 109 -9.73 -6.07 2.20
N ASN A 110 -10.99 -6.50 2.28
CA ASN A 110 -12.03 -5.79 3.03
C ASN A 110 -11.65 -5.62 4.50
N VAL A 111 -11.14 -6.68 5.14
CA VAL A 111 -10.68 -6.61 6.53
C VAL A 111 -9.56 -5.57 6.69
N ALA A 112 -8.61 -5.52 5.76
CA ALA A 112 -7.53 -4.52 5.76
C ALA A 112 -8.06 -3.09 5.54
N PHE A 113 -8.99 -2.90 4.60
CA PHE A 113 -9.54 -1.59 4.25
C PHE A 113 -10.38 -1.01 5.39
N THR A 114 -11.09 -1.85 6.14
CA THR A 114 -11.85 -1.43 7.33
C THR A 114 -10.97 -0.98 8.51
N ARG A 115 -9.64 -1.11 8.43
CA ARG A 115 -8.70 -0.64 9.47
C ARG A 115 -8.41 0.85 9.40
N ALA A 116 -8.84 1.52 8.32
CA ALA A 116 -8.76 2.96 8.19
C ALA A 116 -9.93 3.64 8.94
N LYS A 117 -9.64 4.37 10.02
CA LYS A 117 -10.67 5.07 10.81
C LYS A 117 -11.17 6.35 10.15
N ARG A 118 -10.29 7.09 9.48
CA ARG A 118 -10.61 8.42 8.91
C ARG A 118 -10.41 8.46 7.41
N LYS A 119 -9.28 7.95 6.92
CA LYS A 119 -8.92 8.00 5.50
C LYS A 119 -8.32 6.69 5.01
N LEU A 120 -8.86 6.19 3.90
CA LEU A 120 -8.25 5.12 3.11
C LEU A 120 -7.79 5.71 1.79
N ILE A 121 -6.55 5.44 1.39
CA ILE A 121 -6.02 5.74 0.07
C ILE A 121 -5.60 4.41 -0.55
N VAL A 122 -6.07 4.15 -1.76
CA VAL A 122 -5.72 2.96 -2.52
C VAL A 122 -4.98 3.41 -3.76
N ILE A 123 -3.83 2.78 -4.01
CA ILE A 123 -2.92 3.01 -5.13
C ILE A 123 -2.78 1.67 -5.87
#